data_AF-A0A2V2SID4-F1
#
_entry.id   AF-A0A2V2SID4-F1
#
_cell.length_a   1.000
_cell.length_b   1.000
_cell.length_c   1.000
_cell.angle_alpha   90.00
_cell.angle_beta   90.00
_cell.angle_gamma   90.00
#
_symmetry.space_group_name_H-M   'P 1'
#
loop_
_entity.id
_entity.type
_entity.pdbx_description
1 polymer ?
#
loop_
_entity_poly.entity_id
_entity_poly.type
_entity_poly.pdbx_seq_one_letter_code
_entity_poly.pdbx_strand_id
1 'polypeptide(L)'
;MNAALDLKDLARLNQAPLDQMAQLGATLSPSDTAGQVVFARQIAAVEAVLKQTYQAAALLAKRAADCAEAAQIWKTMSEYANHVMTGLNVLKDRYPQAGATELHDLALDYKSAAEKRCQANLEATLCQKTPLPEGLLPPLKSVV
;
A
#
# COMPACT_ATOMS: atom_id res chain seq x y z
N MET A 1 1.36 -0.16 -23.92
CA MET A 1 1.53 -1.49 -23.29
C MET A 1 0.76 -1.45 -21.97
N ASN A 2 -0.32 -2.23 -21.83
CA ASN A 2 -1.01 -2.41 -20.55
C ASN A 2 -0.05 -3.10 -19.59
N ALA A 3 0.43 -2.39 -18.57
CA ALA A 3 1.36 -2.91 -17.58
C ALA A 3 0.65 -3.90 -16.63
N ALA A 4 0.22 -5.04 -17.16
CA ALA A 4 -0.50 -6.10 -16.45
C ALA A 4 0.47 -7.06 -15.75
N LEU A 5 1.33 -6.49 -14.91
CA LEU A 5 1.35 -6.92 -13.52
C LEU A 5 0.72 -5.72 -12.80
N ASP A 6 -0.63 -5.70 -12.76
CA ASP A 6 -1.36 -4.68 -12.01
C ASP A 6 -0.96 -4.86 -10.54
N LEU A 7 -0.82 -3.75 -9.80
CA LEU A 7 -0.55 -3.83 -8.37
C LEU A 7 -1.59 -4.72 -7.65
N LYS A 8 -2.79 -4.84 -8.22
CA LYS A 8 -3.81 -5.81 -7.77
C LYS A 8 -3.37 -7.26 -7.86
N ASP A 9 -2.66 -7.65 -8.92
CA ASP A 9 -2.15 -9.01 -9.08
C ASP A 9 -1.03 -9.28 -8.07
N LEU A 10 -0.14 -8.30 -7.86
CA LEU A 10 0.87 -8.36 -6.80
C LEU A 10 0.21 -8.47 -5.41
N ALA A 11 -0.78 -7.64 -5.11
CA ALA A 11 -1.51 -7.68 -3.85
C ALA A 11 -2.21 -9.03 -3.62
N ARG A 12 -2.76 -9.64 -4.68
CA ARG A 12 -3.37 -10.99 -4.63
C ARG A 12 -2.33 -12.08 -4.38
N LEU A 13 -1.21 -12.07 -5.11
CA LEU A 13 -0.11 -13.02 -4.89
C LEU A 13 0.44 -12.94 -3.46
N ASN A 14 0.38 -11.74 -2.88
CA ASN A 14 0.87 -11.44 -1.55
C ASN A 14 -0.15 -11.72 -0.43
N GLN A 15 -1.35 -12.25 -0.74
CA GLN A 15 -2.31 -12.68 0.29
C GLN A 15 -1.87 -13.95 1.02
N ALA A 16 -1.24 -14.90 0.33
CA ALA A 16 -0.89 -16.20 0.91
C ALA A 16 0.02 -16.09 2.17
N PRO A 17 1.07 -15.25 2.19
CA PRO A 17 1.84 -15.01 3.42
C PRO A 17 0.99 -14.45 4.57
N LEU A 18 0.02 -13.59 4.27
CA LEU A 18 -0.88 -12.99 5.25
C LEU A 18 -1.81 -14.04 5.88
N ASP A 19 -2.41 -14.87 5.03
CA ASP A 19 -3.31 -15.95 5.44
C ASP A 19 -2.55 -16.99 6.30
N GLN A 20 -1.32 -17.34 5.90
CA GLN A 20 -0.47 -18.24 6.66
C GLN A 20 -0.13 -17.68 8.05
N MET A 21 0.21 -16.39 8.13
CA MET A 21 0.47 -15.71 9.41
C MET A 21 -0.78 -15.70 10.29
N ALA A 22 -1.95 -15.37 9.75
CA ALA A 22 -3.22 -15.36 10.47
C ALA A 22 -3.58 -16.76 10.99
N GLN A 23 -3.43 -17.79 10.16
CA GLN A 23 -3.71 -19.17 10.54
C GLN A 23 -2.76 -19.68 11.62
N LEU A 24 -1.46 -19.39 11.51
CA LEU A 24 -0.47 -19.76 12.53
C LEU A 24 -0.70 -19.02 13.85
N GLY A 25 -1.01 -17.72 13.80
CA GLY A 25 -1.32 -16.94 15.00
C GLY A 25 -2.61 -17.38 15.70
N ALA A 26 -3.55 -18.01 14.98
CA ALA A 26 -4.76 -18.57 15.56
C ALA A 26 -4.50 -19.88 16.31
N THR A 27 -3.67 -20.76 15.73
CA THR A 27 -3.45 -22.14 16.19
C THR A 27 -2.36 -22.28 17.25
N LEU A 28 -1.38 -21.37 17.27
CA LEU A 28 -0.26 -21.45 18.21
C LEU A 28 -0.66 -21.01 19.62
N SER A 29 -0.10 -21.66 20.64
CA SER A 29 -0.21 -21.19 22.02
C SER A 29 0.84 -20.11 22.29
N PRO A 30 0.48 -18.97 22.90
CA PRO A 30 1.45 -17.91 23.23
C PRO A 30 2.55 -18.38 24.17
N SER A 31 2.36 -19.46 24.92
CA SER A 31 3.34 -20.04 25.83
C SER A 31 4.31 -21.03 25.17
N ASP A 32 4.12 -21.37 23.89
CA ASP A 32 5.02 -22.24 23.14
C ASP A 32 6.18 -21.45 22.51
N THR A 33 7.36 -21.54 23.11
CA THR A 33 8.57 -20.86 22.67
C THR A 33 8.98 -21.23 21.24
N ALA A 34 8.79 -22.49 20.82
CA ALA A 34 9.11 -22.92 19.45
C ALA A 34 8.10 -22.33 18.45
N GLY A 35 6.82 -22.32 18.81
CA GLY A 35 5.76 -21.66 18.07
C GLY A 35 5.99 -20.16 17.88
N GLN A 36 6.45 -19.45 18.92
CA GLN A 36 6.78 -18.02 18.82
C GLN A 36 7.88 -17.73 17.80
N VAL A 37 8.93 -18.56 17.72
CA VAL A 37 10.00 -18.38 16.72
C VAL A 37 9.48 -18.55 15.30
N VAL A 38 8.60 -19.53 15.07
CA VAL A 38 7.95 -19.73 13.77
C VAL A 38 7.07 -18.54 13.41
N PHE A 39 6.29 -18.05 14.38
CA PHE A 39 5.42 -16.89 14.18
C PHE A 39 6.23 -15.61 13.87
N ALA A 40 7.31 -15.34 14.60
CA ALA A 40 8.19 -14.19 14.33
C ALA A 40 8.80 -14.23 12.92
N ARG A 41 9.16 -15.42 12.41
CA ARG A 41 9.62 -15.56 11.01
C ARG A 41 8.54 -15.21 10.00
N GLN A 42 7.29 -15.54 10.29
CA GLN A 42 6.16 -15.20 9.41
C GLN A 42 5.85 -13.70 9.44
N ILE A 43 5.95 -13.06 10.61
CA ILE A 43 5.88 -11.60 10.72
C ILE A 43 6.95 -10.94 9.84
N ALA A 44 8.20 -11.40 9.92
CA ALA A 44 9.27 -10.88 9.08
C ALA A 44 9.03 -11.12 7.56
N ALA A 45 8.43 -12.25 7.20
CA ALA A 45 8.05 -12.53 5.81
C ALA A 45 6.97 -11.56 5.31
N VAL A 46 5.92 -11.33 6.09
CA VAL A 46 4.86 -10.36 5.76
C VAL A 46 5.43 -8.94 5.69
N GLU A 47 6.34 -8.57 6.59
CA GLU A 47 7.04 -7.29 6.55
C GLU A 47 7.81 -7.09 5.23
N ALA A 48 8.58 -8.10 4.82
CA ALA A 48 9.34 -8.05 3.57
C ALA A 48 8.40 -7.87 2.35
N VAL A 49 7.30 -8.63 2.32
CA VAL A 49 6.30 -8.55 1.25
C VAL A 49 5.60 -7.19 1.23
N LEU A 50 5.26 -6.63 2.39
CA LEU A 50 4.68 -5.29 2.50
C LEU A 50 5.62 -4.23 1.93
N LYS A 51 6.90 -4.26 2.30
CA LYS A 51 7.93 -3.35 1.78
C LYS A 51 8.09 -3.47 0.27
N GLN A 52 8.17 -4.69 -0.25
CA GLN A 52 8.29 -4.95 -1.69
C GLN A 52 7.05 -4.44 -2.46
N THR A 53 5.85 -4.67 -1.93
CA THR A 53 4.60 -4.21 -2.55
C THR A 53 4.56 -2.69 -2.61
N TYR A 54 4.98 -2.00 -1.53
CA TYR A 54 5.06 -0.55 -1.51
C TYR A 54 6.08 0.01 -2.50
N GLN A 55 7.26 -0.63 -2.61
CA GLN A 55 8.27 -0.26 -3.61
C GLN A 55 7.75 -0.46 -5.04
N ALA A 56 7.05 -1.56 -5.31
CA ALA A 56 6.42 -1.81 -6.59
C ALA A 56 5.35 -0.76 -6.91
N ALA A 57 4.50 -0.41 -5.95
CA ALA A 57 3.51 0.67 -6.09
C ALA A 57 4.18 2.00 -6.45
N ALA A 58 5.30 2.36 -5.79
CA ALA A 58 6.06 3.56 -6.09
C ALA A 58 6.63 3.57 -7.52
N LEU A 59 7.18 2.43 -7.97
CA LEU A 59 7.73 2.28 -9.33
C LEU A 59 6.63 2.35 -10.39
N LEU A 60 5.48 1.70 -10.16
CA LEU A 60 4.33 1.73 -11.06
C LEU A 60 3.75 3.14 -11.13
N ALA A 61 3.53 3.81 -10.00
CA ALA A 61 2.98 5.16 -9.96
C ALA A 61 3.89 6.17 -10.67
N LYS A 62 5.22 5.99 -10.60
CA LYS A 62 6.18 6.83 -11.36
C LYS A 62 6.10 6.62 -12.88
N ARG A 63 5.63 5.44 -13.31
CA ARG A 63 5.50 5.06 -14.73
C ARG A 63 4.08 5.22 -15.27
N ALA A 64 3.14 5.65 -14.43
CA ALA A 64 1.76 5.87 -14.82
C ALA A 64 1.67 6.93 -15.92
N ALA A 65 0.73 6.73 -16.85
CA ALA A 65 0.50 7.62 -17.97
C ALA A 65 -0.10 8.96 -17.52
N ASP A 66 -0.91 8.93 -16.45
CA ASP A 66 -1.56 10.10 -15.90
C ASP A 66 -1.73 10.02 -14.37
N CYS A 67 -2.17 11.14 -13.79
CA CYS A 67 -2.40 11.25 -12.35
C CYS A 67 -3.55 10.34 -11.88
N ALA A 68 -4.54 10.03 -12.71
CA ALA A 68 -5.65 9.18 -12.32
C ALA A 68 -5.21 7.72 -12.16
N GLU A 69 -4.39 7.21 -13.09
CA GLU A 69 -3.75 5.90 -12.98
C GLU A 69 -2.85 5.83 -11.75
N ALA A 70 -2.01 6.85 -11.53
CA ALA A 70 -1.17 6.91 -10.34
C ALA A 70 -1.99 6.92 -9.04
N ALA A 71 -3.14 7.61 -9.00
CA ALA A 71 -4.05 7.59 -7.86
C ALA A 71 -4.61 6.18 -7.60
N GLN A 72 -4.99 5.44 -8.64
CA GLN A 72 -5.52 4.08 -8.51
C GLN A 72 -4.48 3.09 -7.97
N ILE A 73 -3.22 3.25 -8.34
CA ILE A 73 -2.10 2.47 -7.79
C ILE A 73 -1.96 2.74 -6.29
N TRP A 74 -1.93 4.01 -5.87
CA TRP A 74 -1.82 4.35 -4.45
C TRP A 74 -3.04 3.92 -3.63
N LYS A 75 -4.24 4.00 -4.20
CA LYS A 75 -5.45 3.47 -3.57
C LYS A 75 -5.31 1.97 -3.29
N THR A 76 -4.87 1.21 -4.30
CA THR A 76 -4.67 -0.25 -4.16
C THR A 76 -3.61 -0.58 -3.11
N MET A 77 -2.52 0.20 -3.04
CA MET A 77 -1.50 0.05 -1.99
C MET A 77 -2.05 0.35 -0.59
N SER A 78 -2.86 1.40 -0.43
CA SER A 78 -3.51 1.73 0.84
C SER A 78 -4.44 0.60 1.30
N GLU A 79 -5.27 0.07 0.39
CA GLU A 79 -6.17 -1.05 0.66
C GLU A 79 -5.39 -2.29 1.12
N TYR A 80 -4.28 -2.61 0.45
CA TYR A 80 -3.40 -3.72 0.84
C TYR A 80 -2.76 -3.51 2.22
N ALA A 81 -2.20 -2.33 2.49
CA ALA A 81 -1.63 -2.01 3.80
C ALA A 81 -2.69 -2.06 4.92
N ASN A 82 -3.92 -1.61 4.64
CA ASN A 82 -5.04 -1.73 5.57
C ASN A 82 -5.41 -3.19 5.84
N HIS A 83 -5.35 -4.06 4.84
CA HIS A 83 -5.59 -5.48 4.99
C HIS A 83 -4.55 -6.15 5.91
N VAL A 84 -3.26 -5.84 5.70
CA VAL A 84 -2.16 -6.27 6.58
C VAL A 84 -2.39 -5.81 8.03
N MET A 85 -2.68 -4.53 8.22
CA MET A 85 -2.96 -3.94 9.53
C MET A 85 -4.13 -4.61 10.25
N THR A 86 -5.22 -4.89 9.51
CA THR A 86 -6.42 -5.56 10.06
C THR A 86 -6.10 -6.99 10.49
N GLY A 87 -5.32 -7.73 9.69
CA GLY A 87 -4.85 -9.08 10.05
C GLY A 87 -3.99 -9.09 11.32
N LEU A 88 -3.18 -8.04 11.53
CA LEU A 88 -2.30 -7.92 12.69
C LEU A 88 -3.01 -7.47 13.97
N ASN A 89 -4.11 -6.71 13.87
CA ASN A 89 -4.84 -6.24 15.04
C ASN A 89 -5.31 -7.38 15.95
N VAL A 90 -5.65 -8.53 15.39
CA VAL A 90 -6.05 -9.73 16.15
C VAL A 90 -4.86 -10.42 16.82
N LEU A 91 -3.66 -10.25 16.26
CA LEU A 91 -2.46 -11.02 16.63
C LEU A 91 -1.51 -10.24 17.54
N LYS A 92 -1.44 -8.91 17.41
CA LYS A 92 -0.50 -8.07 18.14
C LYS A 92 -0.70 -8.14 19.66
N ASP A 93 -1.96 -8.24 20.11
CA ASP A 93 -2.31 -8.36 21.52
C ASP A 93 -1.97 -9.75 22.08
N ARG A 94 -1.99 -10.78 21.20
CA ARG A 94 -1.71 -12.17 21.55
C ARG A 94 -0.21 -12.49 21.57
N TYR A 95 0.59 -11.77 20.78
CA TYR A 95 2.04 -11.97 20.64
C TYR A 95 2.82 -10.65 20.72
N PRO A 96 2.83 -9.97 21.89
CA PRO A 96 3.42 -8.64 22.02
C PRO A 96 4.94 -8.60 21.77
N GLN A 97 5.65 -9.74 21.85
CA GLN A 97 7.11 -9.80 21.64
C GLN A 97 7.53 -10.36 20.27
N ALA A 98 6.59 -10.62 19.36
CA ALA A 98 6.89 -11.28 18.08
C ALA A 98 7.04 -10.32 16.88
N GLY A 99 7.17 -9.01 17.11
CA GLY A 99 7.31 -8.01 16.04
C GLY A 99 5.99 -7.55 15.42
N ALA A 100 4.85 -8.03 15.92
CA ALA A 100 3.53 -7.76 15.34
C ALA A 100 3.09 -6.30 15.50
N THR A 101 3.53 -5.63 16.56
CA THR A 101 3.27 -4.20 16.79
C THR A 101 4.04 -3.35 15.77
N GLU A 102 5.32 -3.62 15.59
CA GLU A 102 6.19 -2.92 14.65
C GLU A 102 5.71 -3.07 13.21
N LEU A 103 5.28 -4.27 12.83
CA LEU A 103 4.68 -4.50 11.51
C LEU A 103 3.34 -3.79 11.35
N HIS A 104 2.51 -3.75 12.40
CA HIS A 104 1.24 -3.01 12.38
C HIS A 104 1.50 -1.51 12.15
N ASP A 105 2.47 -0.94 12.85
CA ASP A 105 2.82 0.48 12.73
C ASP A 105 3.40 0.80 11.35
N LEU A 106 4.26 -0.08 10.81
CA LEU A 106 4.75 0.04 9.43
C LEU A 106 3.61 0.00 8.40
N ALA A 107 2.62 -0.89 8.60
CA ALA A 107 1.46 -0.97 7.72
C ALA A 107 0.61 0.31 7.80
N LEU A 108 0.45 0.88 9.00
CA LEU A 108 -0.24 2.15 9.20
C LEU A 108 0.48 3.32 8.52
N ASP A 109 1.81 3.38 8.62
CA ASP A 109 2.64 4.38 7.95
C ASP A 109 2.49 4.29 6.43
N TYR A 110 2.59 3.10 5.86
CA TYR A 110 2.45 2.88 4.42
C TYR A 110 1.04 3.15 3.91
N LYS A 111 0.00 2.79 4.67
CA LYS A 111 -1.38 3.16 4.36
C LYS A 111 -1.51 4.68 4.29
N SER A 112 -1.12 5.38 5.35
CA SER A 112 -1.22 6.84 5.45
C SER A 112 -0.43 7.55 4.33
N ALA A 113 0.76 7.03 4.04
CA ALA A 113 1.62 7.54 2.97
C ALA A 113 1.02 7.32 1.57
N ALA A 114 0.36 6.19 1.34
CA ALA A 114 -0.33 5.89 0.09
C ALA A 114 -1.60 6.73 -0.06
N GLU A 115 -2.41 6.91 0.99
CA GLU A 115 -3.60 7.76 0.98
C GLU A 115 -3.26 9.21 0.62
N LYS A 116 -2.23 9.77 1.24
CA LYS A 116 -1.74 11.13 0.92
C LYS A 116 -1.37 11.28 -0.56
N ARG A 117 -0.69 10.28 -1.13
CA ARG A 117 -0.29 10.30 -2.55
C ARG A 117 -1.48 10.10 -3.49
N CYS A 118 -2.43 9.26 -3.11
CA CYS A 118 -3.70 9.10 -3.83
C CYS A 118 -4.44 10.44 -3.91
N GLN A 119 -4.62 11.10 -2.76
CA GLN A 119 -5.30 12.39 -2.69
C GLN A 119 -4.60 13.47 -3.52
N ALA A 120 -3.28 13.60 -3.41
CA ALA A 120 -2.50 14.56 -4.21
C ALA A 120 -2.66 14.33 -5.72
N ASN A 121 -2.70 13.07 -6.16
CA ASN A 121 -2.91 12.74 -7.57
C ASN A 121 -4.35 13.00 -8.04
N LEU A 122 -5.34 12.80 -7.19
CA LEU A 122 -6.74 13.17 -7.48
C LEU A 122 -6.88 14.69 -7.62
N GLU A 123 -6.24 15.46 -6.74
CA GLU A 123 -6.20 16.92 -6.83
C GLU A 123 -5.49 17.38 -8.11
N ALA A 124 -4.34 16.80 -8.46
CA ALA A 124 -3.66 17.10 -9.71
C ALA A 124 -4.53 16.78 -10.95
N THR A 125 -5.30 15.69 -10.90
CA THR A 125 -6.26 15.34 -11.95
C THR A 125 -7.36 16.40 -12.10
N LEU A 126 -7.86 16.96 -10.99
CA LEU A 126 -8.83 18.06 -11.02
C LEU A 126 -8.22 19.34 -11.60
N CYS A 127 -7.00 19.69 -11.19
CA CYS A 127 -6.27 20.85 -11.72
C CYS A 127 -6.08 20.77 -13.24
N GLN A 128 -5.70 19.59 -13.76
CA GLN A 128 -5.54 19.38 -15.21
C GLN A 128 -6.84 19.56 -16.01
N LYS A 129 -7.99 19.31 -15.38
CA LYS A 129 -9.32 19.46 -16.01
C LYS A 129 -9.92 20.85 -15.82
N THR A 130 -9.33 21.68 -14.96
CA THR A 130 -9.82 23.02 -14.69
C THR A 130 -9.45 23.92 -15.88
N PRO A 131 -10.43 24.53 -16.57
CA PRO A 131 -10.14 25.44 -17.67
C PRO A 131 -9.38 26.65 -17.14
N LEU A 132 -8.50 27.20 -18.00
CA LEU A 132 -7.81 28.43 -17.63
C LEU A 132 -8.83 29.55 -17.41
N PRO A 133 -8.73 30.32 -16.32
CA PRO A 133 -9.57 31.48 -16.10
C PRO A 133 -9.45 32.47 -17.27
N GLU A 134 -10.59 33.01 -17.71
CA GLU A 134 -10.62 34.05 -18.72
C GLU A 134 -9.80 35.27 -18.26
N GLY A 135 -8.97 35.81 -19.16
CA GLY A 135 -8.11 36.96 -18.87
C GLY A 135 -6.80 36.63 -18.11
N LEU A 136 -6.54 35.36 -17.75
CA LEU A 136 -5.28 34.98 -17.10
C LEU A 136 -4.08 35.02 -18.07
N LEU A 137 -4.30 34.64 -19.34
CA LEU A 137 -3.29 34.74 -20.39
C LEU A 137 -3.55 35.96 -21.27
N PRO A 138 -2.50 36.68 -21.69
CA PRO A 138 -2.65 37.73 -22.69
C PRO A 138 -3.19 37.12 -23.99
N PRO A 139 -4.00 37.87 -24.76
CA PRO A 139 -4.50 37.40 -26.04
C PRO A 139 -3.32 37.03 -26.93
N LEU A 140 -3.34 35.83 -27.51
CA LEU A 140 -2.35 35.40 -28.48
C LEU A 140 -2.36 36.40 -29.65
N LYS A 141 -1.30 37.20 -29.78
CA LYS A 141 -1.11 38.03 -30.96
C LYS A 141 -1.04 37.08 -32.15
N SER A 142 -1.92 37.26 -33.14
CA SER A 142 -1.81 36.55 -34.41
C SER A 142 -0.42 36.83 -34.96
N VAL A 143 0.40 35.79 -35.06
CA VAL A 143 1.64 35.86 -35.83
C VAL A 143 1.18 35.93 -37.28
N VAL A 144 1.20 37.15 -37.84
CA VAL A 144 1.00 37.43 -39.26
C VAL A 144 2.28 37.08 -40.00
#